data_AF-A0A1D6QR48-F1
#
_entry.id   AF-A0A1D6QR48-F1
#
_cell.length_a   1.000
_cell.length_b   1.000
_cell.length_c   1.000
_cell.angle_alpha   90.00
_cell.angle_beta   90.00
_cell.angle_gamma   90.00
#
_symmetry.space_group_name_H-M   'P 1'
#
loop_
_entity.id
_entity.type
_entity.pdbx_description
1 polymer ?
#
loop_
_entity_poly.entity_id
_entity_poly.type
_entity_poly.pdbx_seq_one_letter_code
_entity_poly.pdbx_strand_id
1 'polypeptide(L)'
;MAFGRRSPGSSRHPPALTIVTALLLASLYFAAAAAALSPTDAMHNNNWAVLVCTSRFWFNYRHMANTLSLYRTVKRLGIPDERIILMLADDMACNPRNSYPAQVFNNENHQLNLYGDNVEVDYRGYEVTVENFLRVLTGRHESAVPRSKRLLSDEGSHILLYMTGHGGDEFLKFQDSEELQSHDLADAVKQMKEKHRFKELLIMVDTCQAATLFSQLQSPGVLAIGSSMKGENSYSHHLDSDVRTFFPFTVLVDIICNCILA
;
A
#
# COMPACT_ATOMS: atom_id res chain seq x y z
N MET A 1 47.13 70.80 -52.49
CA MET A 1 47.14 69.43 -51.91
C MET A 1 46.74 69.58 -50.44
N ALA A 2 45.78 68.90 -49.82
CA ALA A 2 44.79 67.91 -50.23
C ALA A 2 43.58 68.06 -49.27
N PHE A 3 42.38 67.84 -49.79
CA PHE A 3 41.12 67.77 -49.02
C PHE A 3 41.04 66.44 -48.25
N GLY A 4 40.59 66.47 -46.99
CA GLY A 4 40.25 65.28 -46.20
C GLY A 4 38.90 65.44 -45.49
N ARG A 5 37.90 64.64 -45.89
CA ARG A 5 36.58 64.46 -45.26
C ARG A 5 36.60 63.28 -44.27
N ARG A 6 35.74 63.35 -43.24
CA ARG A 6 34.98 62.28 -42.50
C ARG A 6 34.97 62.60 -40.99
N SER A 7 33.94 62.38 -40.17
CA SER A 7 32.49 62.13 -40.24
C SER A 7 31.98 62.30 -38.78
N PRO A 8 30.72 62.69 -38.50
CA PRO A 8 30.23 62.74 -37.12
C PRO A 8 29.99 61.33 -36.57
N GLY A 9 30.55 61.01 -35.41
CA GLY A 9 30.28 59.78 -34.68
C GLY A 9 28.84 59.77 -34.14
N SER A 10 28.02 58.85 -34.65
CA SER A 10 26.66 58.59 -34.17
C SER A 10 26.74 57.80 -32.87
N SER A 11 26.31 58.39 -31.74
CA SER A 11 26.04 57.66 -30.51
C SER A 11 24.78 56.81 -30.71
N ARG A 12 24.96 55.52 -30.95
CA ARG A 12 23.85 54.56 -31.03
C ARG A 12 23.54 54.07 -29.62
N HIS A 13 22.64 54.77 -28.93
CA HIS A 13 21.91 54.12 -27.85
C HIS A 13 21.00 53.06 -28.48
N PRO A 14 21.06 51.78 -28.04
CA PRO A 14 20.10 50.79 -28.50
C PRO A 14 18.70 51.26 -28.08
N PRO A 15 17.68 51.13 -28.95
CA PRO A 15 16.34 51.55 -28.60
C PRO A 15 15.88 50.77 -27.36
N ALA A 16 15.36 51.45 -26.35
CA ALA A 16 14.91 50.83 -25.09
C ALA A 16 13.97 49.63 -25.32
N LEU A 17 13.25 49.63 -26.45
CA LEU A 17 12.38 48.54 -26.90
C LEU A 17 13.13 47.20 -27.13
N THR A 18 14.39 47.22 -27.58
CA THR A 18 15.20 46.00 -27.80
C THR A 18 15.71 45.40 -26.48
N ILE A 19 15.97 46.25 -25.48
CA ILE A 19 16.37 45.78 -24.15
C ILE A 19 15.18 45.19 -23.41
N VAL A 20 14.00 45.84 -23.48
CA VAL A 20 12.78 45.34 -22.84
C VAL A 20 12.33 44.01 -23.45
N THR A 21 12.41 43.86 -24.77
CA THR A 21 12.08 42.59 -25.45
C THR A 21 13.09 41.48 -25.13
N ALA A 22 14.39 41.78 -25.06
CA ALA A 22 15.40 40.81 -24.64
C ALA A 22 15.21 40.36 -23.17
N LEU A 23 14.84 41.27 -22.27
CA LEU A 23 14.56 40.94 -20.87
C LEU A 23 13.27 40.13 -20.71
N LEU A 24 12.23 40.42 -21.49
CA LEU A 24 11.00 39.63 -21.53
C LEU A 24 11.22 38.23 -22.09
N LEU A 25 12.05 38.09 -23.13
CA LEU A 25 12.42 36.79 -23.66
C LEU A 25 13.26 35.99 -22.68
N ALA A 26 14.22 36.64 -21.99
CA ALA A 26 15.02 36.00 -20.96
C ALA A 26 14.18 35.57 -19.75
N SER A 27 13.20 36.38 -19.32
CA SER A 27 12.30 36.05 -18.21
C SER A 27 11.33 34.92 -18.59
N LEU A 28 10.82 34.89 -19.82
CA LEU A 28 10.02 33.77 -20.35
C LEU A 28 10.85 32.48 -20.44
N TYR A 29 12.11 32.58 -20.84
CA TYR A 29 13.02 31.42 -20.89
C TYR A 29 13.33 30.88 -19.49
N PHE A 30 13.58 31.76 -18.52
CA PHE A 30 13.77 31.38 -17.12
C PHE A 30 12.51 30.79 -16.49
N ALA A 31 11.33 31.34 -16.79
CA ALA A 31 10.06 30.80 -16.31
C ALA A 31 9.77 29.41 -16.91
N ALA A 32 10.06 29.20 -18.19
CA ALA A 32 9.94 27.89 -18.84
C ALA A 32 10.96 26.87 -18.29
N ALA A 33 12.20 27.29 -18.01
CA ALA A 33 13.21 26.45 -17.38
C ALA A 33 12.84 26.11 -15.92
N ALA A 34 12.28 27.06 -15.17
CA ALA A 34 11.76 26.83 -13.83
C ALA A 34 10.53 25.92 -13.82
N ALA A 35 9.66 26.01 -14.83
CA ALA A 35 8.55 25.09 -15.03
C ALA A 35 9.03 23.68 -15.42
N ALA A 36 10.12 23.55 -16.18
CA ALA A 36 10.78 22.28 -16.46
C ALA A 36 11.54 21.70 -15.26
N LEU A 37 11.92 22.55 -14.30
CA LEU A 37 12.50 22.18 -12.99
C LEU A 37 11.44 22.08 -11.88
N SER A 38 10.15 22.19 -12.22
CA SER A 38 9.11 21.73 -11.32
C SER A 38 9.44 20.28 -10.96
N PRO A 39 9.45 19.88 -9.68
CA PRO A 39 9.53 18.47 -9.34
C PRO A 39 8.25 17.83 -9.88
N THR A 40 8.31 17.37 -11.13
CA THR A 40 7.35 16.46 -11.73
C THR A 40 7.39 15.23 -10.87
N ASP A 41 6.35 15.06 -10.04
CA ASP A 41 6.12 13.93 -9.16
C ASP A 41 7.37 13.47 -8.41
N ALA A 42 7.45 13.79 -7.11
CA ALA A 42 8.11 12.86 -6.21
C ALA A 42 7.32 11.54 -6.28
N MET A 43 7.58 10.73 -7.32
CA MET A 43 7.16 9.34 -7.37
C MET A 43 7.67 8.75 -6.07
N HIS A 44 6.76 8.47 -5.14
CA HIS A 44 7.03 7.71 -3.94
C HIS A 44 7.48 6.32 -4.41
N ASN A 45 8.77 6.20 -4.73
CA ASN A 45 9.35 5.04 -5.39
C ASN A 45 9.85 4.00 -4.38
N ASN A 46 9.49 4.15 -3.10
CA ASN A 46 9.85 3.28 -1.98
C ASN A 46 8.59 2.86 -1.21
N ASN A 47 7.58 2.41 -1.96
CA ASN A 47 6.35 1.89 -1.40
C ASN A 47 6.47 0.38 -1.16
N TRP A 48 5.99 -0.05 0.00
CA TRP A 48 5.91 -1.45 0.42
C TRP A 48 4.49 -1.80 0.83
N ALA A 49 4.11 -3.06 0.67
CA ALA A 49 2.85 -3.58 1.16
C ALA A 49 3.07 -4.85 2.00
N VAL A 50 2.38 -4.96 3.12
CA VAL A 50 2.27 -6.18 3.92
C VAL A 50 0.80 -6.53 4.00
N LEU A 51 0.38 -7.61 3.34
CA LEU A 51 -1.01 -7.99 3.15
C LEU A 51 -1.26 -9.33 3.85
N VAL A 52 -2.13 -9.34 4.86
CA VAL A 52 -2.29 -10.49 5.76
C VAL A 52 -3.75 -10.94 5.83
N CYS A 53 -4.03 -12.16 5.37
CA CYS A 53 -5.25 -12.89 5.67
C CYS A 53 -4.98 -13.86 6.82
N THR A 54 -5.55 -13.59 7.99
CA THR A 54 -5.26 -14.37 9.21
C THR A 54 -6.21 -15.55 9.43
N SER A 55 -7.30 -15.62 8.66
CA SER A 55 -8.37 -16.62 8.84
C SER A 55 -8.20 -17.86 7.97
N ARG A 56 -8.72 -18.98 8.48
CA ARG A 56 -8.75 -20.29 7.81
C ARG A 56 -10.17 -20.76 7.56
N PHE A 57 -10.31 -21.86 6.82
CA PHE A 57 -11.56 -22.53 6.49
C PHE A 57 -12.44 -21.81 5.46
N TRP A 58 -13.20 -22.61 4.71
CA TRP A 58 -13.98 -22.18 3.55
C TRP A 58 -14.99 -21.06 3.84
N PHE A 59 -15.63 -21.06 5.02
CA PHE A 59 -16.59 -20.03 5.41
C PHE A 59 -15.96 -18.64 5.61
N ASN A 60 -14.63 -18.55 5.62
CA ASN A 60 -13.86 -17.32 5.71
C ASN A 60 -13.24 -16.89 4.37
N TYR A 61 -13.73 -17.44 3.26
CA TYR A 61 -13.29 -17.12 1.91
C TYR A 61 -13.12 -15.61 1.65
N ARG A 62 -14.04 -14.78 2.17
CA ARG A 62 -14.01 -13.32 2.03
C ARG A 62 -12.69 -12.68 2.43
N HIS A 63 -12.04 -13.16 3.49
CA HIS A 63 -10.80 -12.57 3.99
C HIS A 63 -9.68 -12.75 2.97
N MET A 64 -9.60 -13.92 2.34
CA MET A 64 -8.63 -14.17 1.28
C MET A 64 -8.95 -13.40 0.01
N ALA A 65 -10.23 -13.35 -0.39
CA ALA A 65 -10.67 -12.56 -1.54
C ALA A 65 -10.34 -11.07 -1.36
N ASN A 66 -10.49 -10.54 -0.15
CA ASN A 66 -10.09 -9.18 0.20
C ASN A 66 -8.59 -8.96 0.05
N THR A 67 -7.77 -9.81 0.68
CA THR A 67 -6.31 -9.69 0.60
C THR A 67 -5.81 -9.79 -0.84
N LEU A 68 -6.36 -10.71 -1.64
CA LEU A 68 -6.00 -10.85 -3.05
C LEU A 68 -6.50 -9.66 -3.90
N SER A 69 -7.65 -9.07 -3.57
CA SER A 69 -8.12 -7.84 -4.21
C SER A 69 -7.15 -6.69 -3.99
N LEU A 70 -6.69 -6.47 -2.74
CA LEU A 70 -5.67 -5.47 -2.47
C LEU A 70 -4.34 -5.80 -3.15
N TYR A 71 -3.90 -7.06 -3.14
CA TYR A 71 -2.67 -7.49 -3.80
C TYR A 71 -2.66 -7.10 -5.29
N ARG A 72 -3.77 -7.34 -6.00
CA ARG A 72 -3.90 -6.92 -7.40
C ARG A 72 -3.89 -5.40 -7.54
N THR A 73 -4.56 -4.68 -6.65
CA THR A 73 -4.60 -3.21 -6.67
C THR A 73 -3.22 -2.61 -6.46
N VAL A 74 -2.45 -3.06 -5.46
CA VAL A 74 -1.09 -2.54 -5.22
C VAL A 74 -0.14 -2.85 -6.38
N LYS A 75 -0.27 -4.02 -7.02
CA LYS A 75 0.48 -4.35 -8.24
C LYS A 75 0.11 -3.46 -9.41
N ARG A 76 -1.19 -3.22 -9.62
CA ARG A 76 -1.68 -2.31 -10.67
C ARG A 76 -1.17 -0.88 -10.48
N LEU A 77 -0.91 -0.46 -9.25
CA LEU A 77 -0.34 0.83 -8.89
C LEU A 77 1.20 0.86 -8.95
N GLY A 78 1.83 -0.22 -9.39
CA GLY A 78 3.25 -0.27 -9.67
C GLY A 78 4.13 -0.72 -8.49
N ILE A 79 3.56 -1.25 -7.41
CA ILE A 79 4.37 -1.92 -6.37
C ILE A 79 4.76 -3.32 -6.88
N PRO A 80 6.06 -3.60 -7.08
CA PRO A 80 6.51 -4.91 -7.56
C PRO A 80 6.42 -5.99 -6.46
N ASP A 81 6.37 -7.27 -6.85
CA ASP A 81 6.25 -8.40 -5.91
C ASP A 81 7.35 -8.44 -4.85
N GLU A 82 8.58 -8.07 -5.21
CA GLU A 82 9.70 -7.95 -4.26
C GLU A 82 9.47 -6.96 -3.11
N ARG A 83 8.40 -6.15 -3.17
CA ARG A 83 7.99 -5.18 -2.14
C ARG A 83 6.60 -5.44 -1.57
N ILE A 84 6.02 -6.59 -1.88
CA ILE A 84 4.75 -7.03 -1.33
C ILE A 84 5.02 -8.29 -0.52
N ILE A 85 4.78 -8.24 0.77
CA ILE A 85 4.75 -9.44 1.62
C ILE A 85 3.31 -9.93 1.70
N LEU A 86 3.01 -11.07 1.10
CA LEU A 86 1.68 -11.68 1.10
C LEU A 86 1.62 -12.89 2.04
N MET A 87 0.74 -12.82 3.04
CA MET A 87 0.51 -13.88 4.01
C MET A 87 -0.94 -14.40 3.91
N LEU A 88 -1.12 -15.66 3.53
CA LEU A 88 -2.43 -16.30 3.41
C LEU A 88 -2.50 -17.53 4.33
N ALA A 89 -3.33 -17.46 5.38
CA ALA A 89 -3.46 -18.53 6.37
C ALA A 89 -4.12 -19.82 5.84
N ASP A 90 -4.71 -19.78 4.64
CA ASP A 90 -5.29 -20.95 3.97
C ASP A 90 -5.12 -20.81 2.45
N ASP A 91 -5.57 -21.79 1.68
CA ASP A 91 -5.65 -21.73 0.22
C ASP A 91 -7.07 -22.06 -0.26
N MET A 92 -7.85 -21.02 -0.59
CA MET A 92 -9.21 -21.19 -1.13
C MET A 92 -9.19 -21.65 -2.58
N ALA A 93 -8.14 -21.33 -3.35
CA ALA A 93 -8.02 -21.71 -4.75
C ALA A 93 -7.90 -23.24 -4.90
N CYS A 94 -7.21 -23.89 -3.94
CA CYS A 94 -7.03 -25.34 -3.89
C CYS A 94 -8.01 -26.07 -2.95
N ASN A 95 -9.02 -25.38 -2.40
CA ASN A 95 -9.95 -26.01 -1.46
C ASN A 95 -10.89 -27.00 -2.18
N PRO A 96 -11.13 -28.22 -1.64
CA PRO A 96 -12.06 -29.19 -2.25
C PRO A 96 -13.51 -28.71 -2.38
N ARG A 97 -13.91 -27.68 -1.63
CA ARG A 97 -15.24 -27.05 -1.73
C ARG A 97 -15.33 -26.04 -2.87
N ASN A 98 -14.20 -25.66 -3.47
CA ASN A 98 -14.18 -24.69 -4.55
C ASN A 98 -14.66 -25.32 -5.86
N SER A 99 -15.83 -24.90 -6.31
CA SER A 99 -16.40 -25.29 -7.60
C SER A 99 -15.57 -24.81 -8.81
N TYR A 100 -14.66 -23.85 -8.59
CA TYR A 100 -13.77 -23.26 -9.59
C TYR A 100 -12.29 -23.46 -9.21
N PRO A 101 -11.70 -24.64 -9.51
CA PRO A 101 -10.32 -24.95 -9.12
C PRO A 101 -9.32 -23.89 -9.60
N ALA A 102 -8.38 -23.54 -8.72
CA ALA A 102 -7.35 -22.52 -8.96
C ALA A 102 -7.88 -21.09 -9.18
N GLN A 103 -9.13 -20.82 -8.82
CA GLN A 103 -9.74 -19.49 -8.99
C GLN A 103 -10.32 -18.97 -7.67
N VAL A 104 -10.18 -17.65 -7.48
CA VAL A 104 -10.77 -16.92 -6.36
C VAL A 104 -11.44 -15.67 -6.90
N PHE A 105 -12.65 -15.35 -6.45
CA PHE A 105 -13.43 -14.21 -6.92
C PHE A 105 -13.77 -13.26 -5.77
N ASN A 106 -14.06 -11.99 -6.06
CA ASN A 106 -14.62 -11.04 -5.08
C ASN A 106 -16.06 -10.62 -5.38
N ASN A 107 -16.66 -11.14 -6.45
CA ASN A 107 -18.01 -10.81 -6.88
C ASN A 107 -18.71 -12.01 -7.50
N GLU A 108 -20.04 -12.00 -7.46
CA GLU A 108 -20.93 -13.07 -7.95
C GLU A 108 -20.88 -13.27 -9.47
N ASN A 109 -20.49 -12.24 -10.22
CA ASN A 109 -20.38 -12.35 -11.67
C ASN A 109 -19.10 -13.08 -12.13
N HIS A 110 -18.22 -13.45 -11.19
CA HIS A 110 -16.94 -14.15 -11.41
C HIS A 110 -16.07 -13.55 -12.53
N GLN A 111 -16.17 -12.24 -12.76
CA GLN A 111 -15.52 -11.57 -13.90
C GLN A 111 -14.00 -11.50 -13.77
N LEU A 112 -13.48 -11.56 -12.54
CA LEU A 112 -12.06 -11.36 -12.24
C LEU A 112 -11.56 -12.48 -11.33
N ASN A 113 -10.77 -13.41 -11.89
CA ASN A 113 -9.99 -14.34 -11.09
C ASN A 113 -8.86 -13.58 -10.36
N LEU A 114 -8.98 -13.50 -9.04
CA LEU A 114 -8.04 -12.83 -8.16
C LEU A 114 -6.73 -13.59 -7.99
N TYR A 115 -6.80 -14.92 -7.98
CA TYR A 115 -5.62 -15.79 -7.78
C TYR A 115 -4.74 -15.75 -9.03
N GLY A 116 -5.26 -16.16 -10.19
CA GLY A 116 -4.53 -16.14 -11.47
C GLY A 116 -3.11 -16.76 -11.39
N ASP A 117 -2.27 -16.47 -12.39
CA ASP A 117 -0.92 -17.04 -12.48
C ASP A 117 0.17 -16.19 -11.78
N ASN A 118 -0.18 -14.99 -11.31
CA ASN A 118 0.78 -13.95 -10.92
C ASN A 118 0.75 -13.61 -9.43
N VAL A 119 0.19 -14.48 -8.58
CA VAL A 119 0.18 -14.27 -7.13
C VAL A 119 1.37 -14.96 -6.49
N GLU A 120 2.25 -14.18 -5.89
CA GLU A 120 3.38 -14.65 -5.09
C GLU A 120 2.98 -14.63 -3.61
N VAL A 121 2.81 -15.81 -3.01
CA VAL A 121 2.50 -15.94 -1.58
C VAL A 121 3.79 -16.25 -0.80
N ASP A 122 4.17 -15.36 0.10
CA ASP A 122 5.41 -15.48 0.88
C ASP A 122 5.24 -16.38 2.11
N TYR A 123 4.12 -16.26 2.80
CA TYR A 123 3.79 -17.09 3.96
C TYR A 123 2.48 -17.82 3.71
N ARG A 124 2.54 -19.15 3.66
CA ARG A 124 1.39 -20.01 3.32
C ARG A 124 0.95 -20.84 4.52
N GLY A 125 -0.35 -20.90 4.76
CA GLY A 125 -0.93 -21.84 5.72
C GLY A 125 -0.35 -21.67 7.11
N TYR A 126 0.29 -22.73 7.61
CA TYR A 126 0.89 -22.77 8.94
C TYR A 126 2.01 -21.75 9.17
N GLU A 127 2.60 -21.19 8.12
CA GLU A 127 3.62 -20.13 8.27
C GLU A 127 3.01 -18.77 8.69
N VAL A 128 1.68 -18.59 8.59
CA VAL A 128 0.99 -17.35 8.97
C VAL A 128 0.71 -17.33 10.46
N THR A 129 1.74 -17.09 11.26
CA THR A 129 1.67 -16.99 12.73
C THR A 129 1.85 -15.55 13.19
N VAL A 130 1.44 -15.26 14.42
CA VAL A 130 1.71 -13.94 15.05
C VAL A 130 3.21 -13.68 15.09
N GLU A 131 4.01 -14.70 15.44
CA GLU A 131 5.46 -14.60 15.51
C GLU A 131 6.10 -14.20 14.17
N ASN A 132 5.74 -14.88 13.08
CA ASN A 132 6.30 -14.57 11.76
C ASN A 132 5.87 -13.18 11.28
N PHE A 133 4.62 -12.79 11.54
CA PHE A 133 4.12 -11.46 11.24
C PHE A 133 4.93 -10.38 11.97
N LEU A 134 5.12 -10.51 13.29
CA LEU A 134 5.91 -9.57 14.07
C LEU A 134 7.40 -9.56 13.66
N ARG A 135 7.96 -10.71 13.24
CA ARG A 135 9.32 -10.78 12.70
C ARG A 135 9.47 -10.01 11.39
N VAL A 136 8.50 -10.10 10.47
CA VAL A 136 8.46 -9.31 9.24
C VAL A 136 8.48 -7.82 9.57
N LEU A 137 7.55 -7.39 10.44
CA LEU A 137 7.45 -5.99 10.85
C LEU A 137 8.73 -5.50 11.52
N THR A 138 9.30 -6.26 12.46
CA THR A 138 10.47 -5.84 13.24
C THR A 138 11.83 -6.17 12.60
N GLY A 139 11.83 -6.95 11.51
CA GLY A 139 13.02 -7.27 10.70
C GLY A 139 13.94 -8.24 11.41
N ARG A 140 13.41 -8.96 12.40
CA ARG A 140 14.14 -9.93 13.23
C ARG A 140 14.05 -11.31 12.59
N HIS A 141 14.81 -11.48 11.52
CA HIS A 141 14.87 -12.74 10.77
C HIS A 141 16.20 -13.46 11.02
N GLU A 142 16.16 -14.79 11.04
CA GLU A 142 17.36 -15.61 10.96
C GLU A 142 18.06 -15.42 9.60
N SER A 143 19.37 -15.65 9.55
CA SER A 143 20.18 -15.48 8.34
C SER A 143 19.69 -16.34 7.18
N ALA A 144 19.08 -17.50 7.46
CA ALA A 144 18.56 -18.45 6.48
C ALA A 144 17.23 -18.02 5.81
N VAL A 145 16.48 -17.07 6.40
CA VAL A 145 15.18 -16.65 5.85
C VAL A 145 15.38 -16.01 4.46
N PRO A 146 14.70 -16.44 3.38
CA PRO A 146 14.89 -15.85 2.05
C PRO A 146 14.58 -14.35 2.00
N ARG A 147 15.18 -13.62 1.06
CA ARG A 147 14.96 -12.18 0.87
C ARG A 147 13.48 -11.83 0.61
N SER A 148 12.77 -12.65 -0.15
CA SER A 148 11.35 -12.47 -0.46
C SER A 148 10.46 -12.47 0.78
N LYS A 149 10.86 -13.18 1.85
CA LYS A 149 10.13 -13.23 3.12
C LYS A 149 10.54 -12.13 4.11
N ARG A 150 11.19 -11.06 3.65
CA ARG A 150 11.68 -9.97 4.51
C ARG A 150 11.17 -8.63 4.03
N LEU A 151 10.62 -7.85 4.94
CA LEU A 151 10.32 -6.44 4.69
C LEU A 151 11.63 -5.65 4.72
N LEU A 152 12.18 -5.24 3.58
CA LEU A 152 13.47 -4.53 3.52
C LEU A 152 13.30 -3.01 3.40
N SER A 153 12.34 -2.48 4.17
CA SER A 153 12.04 -1.05 4.25
C SER A 153 13.07 -0.27 5.08
N ASP A 154 13.13 1.03 4.84
CA ASP A 154 14.05 1.98 5.45
C ASP A 154 13.34 3.29 5.84
N GLU A 155 14.11 4.30 6.26
CA GLU A 155 13.59 5.56 6.78
C GLU A 155 12.83 6.39 5.73
N GLY A 156 13.03 6.10 4.43
CA GLY A 156 12.31 6.72 3.32
C GLY A 156 11.11 5.93 2.85
N SER A 157 10.85 4.73 3.40
CA SER A 157 9.77 3.86 2.93
C SER A 157 8.38 4.32 3.36
N HIS A 158 7.41 4.18 2.47
CA HIS A 158 5.98 4.29 2.77
C HIS A 158 5.38 2.88 2.78
N ILE A 159 4.73 2.49 3.87
CA ILE A 159 4.28 1.11 4.06
C ILE A 159 2.75 1.07 4.18
N LEU A 160 2.11 0.23 3.38
CA LEU A 160 0.74 -0.21 3.58
C LEU A 160 0.73 -1.53 4.35
N LEU A 161 0.18 -1.54 5.55
CA LEU A 161 -0.10 -2.74 6.32
C LEU A 161 -1.61 -3.01 6.27
N TYR A 162 -2.02 -4.06 5.56
CA TYR A 162 -3.40 -4.52 5.51
C TYR A 162 -3.55 -5.85 6.24
N MET A 163 -4.53 -5.93 7.15
CA MET A 163 -4.86 -7.15 7.87
C MET A 163 -6.36 -7.41 7.80
N THR A 164 -6.74 -8.66 7.58
CA THR A 164 -8.14 -9.07 7.61
C THR A 164 -8.32 -10.44 8.26
N GLY A 165 -9.38 -10.57 9.03
CA GLY A 165 -9.70 -11.79 9.74
C GLY A 165 -10.80 -11.60 10.78
N HIS A 166 -10.82 -12.49 11.77
CA HIS A 166 -11.69 -12.37 12.93
C HIS A 166 -10.94 -11.72 14.09
N GLY A 167 -11.65 -10.92 14.88
CA GLY A 167 -11.08 -10.18 15.99
C GLY A 167 -12.16 -9.73 16.95
N GLY A 168 -11.75 -8.92 17.92
CA GLY A 168 -12.62 -8.40 18.95
C GLY A 168 -11.97 -7.21 19.65
N ASP A 169 -12.39 -6.94 20.88
CA ASP A 169 -11.84 -5.83 21.69
C ASP A 169 -10.35 -6.06 21.92
N GLU A 170 -9.53 -5.29 21.20
CA GLU A 170 -8.08 -5.25 21.28
C GLU A 170 -7.31 -6.47 20.74
N PHE A 171 -7.94 -7.35 19.96
CA PHE A 171 -7.24 -8.49 19.35
C PHE A 171 -7.67 -8.85 17.92
N LEU A 172 -6.76 -9.47 17.17
CA LEU A 172 -6.99 -10.12 15.88
C LEU A 172 -6.52 -11.57 15.93
N LYS A 173 -7.38 -12.52 15.60
CA LYS A 173 -7.05 -13.95 15.59
C LYS A 173 -6.19 -14.32 14.39
N PHE A 174 -5.18 -15.13 14.64
CA PHE A 174 -4.37 -15.83 13.66
C PHE A 174 -4.68 -17.32 13.69
N GLN A 175 -5.06 -17.85 12.53
CA GLN A 175 -5.40 -19.26 12.31
C GLN A 175 -6.46 -19.85 13.25
N ASP A 176 -7.29 -19.01 13.87
CA ASP A 176 -8.29 -19.39 14.89
C ASP A 176 -7.71 -19.96 16.20
N SER A 177 -6.39 -19.85 16.42
CA SER A 177 -5.70 -20.40 17.60
C SER A 177 -4.85 -19.38 18.37
N GLU A 178 -4.24 -18.43 17.68
CA GLU A 178 -3.41 -17.39 18.27
C GLU A 178 -4.11 -16.03 18.17
N GLU A 179 -3.71 -15.08 19.00
CA GLU A 179 -4.23 -13.72 18.98
C GLU A 179 -3.08 -12.72 18.95
N LEU A 180 -3.11 -11.82 17.97
CA LEU A 180 -2.31 -10.61 17.97
C LEU A 180 -3.06 -9.56 18.79
N GLN A 181 -2.45 -9.10 19.89
CA GLN A 181 -3.06 -8.08 20.75
C GLN A 181 -2.68 -6.66 20.28
N SER A 182 -3.47 -5.66 20.68
CA SER A 182 -3.22 -4.25 20.35
C SER A 182 -1.85 -3.77 20.84
N HIS A 183 -1.39 -4.25 22.01
CA HIS A 183 -0.07 -3.94 22.55
C HIS A 183 1.07 -4.56 21.72
N ASP A 184 0.92 -5.79 21.25
CA ASP A 184 1.94 -6.46 20.41
C ASP A 184 2.16 -5.67 19.10
N LEU A 185 1.05 -5.26 18.47
CA LEU A 185 1.10 -4.45 17.26
C LEU A 185 1.74 -3.08 17.53
N ALA A 186 1.34 -2.42 18.63
CA ALA A 186 1.88 -1.12 19.01
C ALA A 186 3.39 -1.18 19.29
N ASP A 187 3.86 -2.21 20.01
CA ASP A 187 5.26 -2.42 20.30
C ASP A 187 6.07 -2.74 19.04
N ALA A 188 5.53 -3.52 18.11
CA ALA A 188 6.19 -3.78 16.83
C ALA A 188 6.34 -2.49 16.00
N VAL A 189 5.29 -1.68 15.90
CA VAL A 189 5.32 -0.40 15.17
C VAL A 189 6.29 0.59 15.84
N LYS A 190 6.32 0.63 17.18
CA LYS A 190 7.29 1.43 17.93
C LYS A 190 8.72 1.02 17.60
N GLN A 191 9.02 -0.28 17.62
CA GLN A 191 10.33 -0.80 17.25
C GLN A 191 10.69 -0.50 15.79
N MET A 192 9.72 -0.57 14.87
CA MET A 192 9.93 -0.17 13.48
C MET A 192 10.34 1.30 13.38
N LYS A 193 9.70 2.17 14.18
CA LYS A 193 10.00 3.60 14.19
C LYS A 193 11.37 3.90 14.78
N GLU A 194 11.69 3.28 15.92
CA GLU A 194 13.01 3.41 16.58
C GLU A 194 14.16 2.90 15.71
N LYS A 195 13.90 1.92 14.84
CA LYS A 195 14.87 1.38 13.88
C LYS A 195 14.84 2.08 12.52
N HIS A 196 14.11 3.19 12.38
CA HIS A 196 14.02 3.97 11.15
C HIS A 196 13.61 3.13 9.93
N ARG A 197 12.56 2.30 10.07
CA ARG A 197 12.12 1.37 9.02
C ARG A 197 10.92 1.84 8.20
N PHE A 198 10.43 3.04 8.47
CA PHE A 198 9.45 3.72 7.63
C PHE A 198 9.48 5.23 7.87
N LYS A 199 9.14 5.97 6.82
CA LYS A 199 8.75 7.38 6.88
C LYS A 199 7.30 7.50 7.35
N GLU A 200 6.40 6.85 6.61
CA GLU A 200 4.95 6.82 6.82
C GLU A 200 4.43 5.37 6.78
N LEU A 201 3.50 5.05 7.67
CA LEU A 201 2.87 3.75 7.79
C LEU A 201 1.34 3.92 7.80
N LEU A 202 0.67 3.37 6.81
CA LEU A 202 -0.78 3.26 6.76
C LEU A 202 -1.19 1.85 7.22
N ILE A 203 -1.94 1.76 8.31
CA ILE A 203 -2.47 0.51 8.85
C ILE A 203 -3.96 0.43 8.56
N MET A 204 -4.38 -0.68 7.98
CA MET A 204 -5.75 -0.92 7.56
C MET A 204 -6.19 -2.27 8.05
N VAL A 205 -7.25 -2.31 8.85
CA VAL A 205 -7.73 -3.56 9.43
C VAL A 205 -9.20 -3.76 9.17
N ASP A 206 -9.53 -4.91 8.59
CA ASP A 206 -10.89 -5.38 8.37
C ASP A 206 -11.21 -6.58 9.26
N THR A 207 -11.89 -6.28 10.38
CA THR A 207 -12.30 -7.24 11.41
C THR A 207 -13.37 -6.61 12.30
N CYS A 208 -14.08 -7.40 13.10
CA CYS A 208 -14.92 -6.87 14.18
C CYS A 208 -14.08 -6.07 15.19
N GLN A 209 -14.60 -4.94 15.63
CA GLN A 209 -13.95 -3.99 16.55
C GLN A 209 -12.55 -3.52 16.11
N ALA A 210 -12.28 -3.45 14.81
CA ALA A 210 -10.99 -3.06 14.24
C ALA A 210 -10.35 -1.81 14.87
N ALA A 211 -11.13 -0.77 15.20
CA ALA A 211 -10.62 0.46 15.80
C ALA A 211 -9.89 0.24 17.14
N THR A 212 -10.26 -0.81 17.89
CA THR A 212 -9.66 -1.14 19.20
C THR A 212 -8.23 -1.67 19.08
N LEU A 213 -7.84 -2.23 17.93
CA LEU A 213 -6.47 -2.69 17.69
C LEU A 213 -5.46 -1.53 17.66
N PHE A 214 -5.94 -0.30 17.47
CA PHE A 214 -5.11 0.89 17.38
C PHE A 214 -5.04 1.68 18.69
N SER A 215 -5.70 1.20 19.76
CA SER A 215 -5.82 1.93 21.04
C SER A 215 -4.47 2.31 21.65
N GLN A 216 -3.45 1.50 21.41
CA GLN A 216 -2.10 1.67 21.95
C GLN A 216 -1.09 2.22 20.93
N LEU A 217 -1.50 2.50 19.69
CA LEU A 217 -0.61 3.05 18.66
C LEU A 217 -0.30 4.53 18.92
N GLN A 218 0.95 4.83 19.23
CA GLN A 218 1.41 6.20 19.56
C GLN A 218 2.59 6.67 18.69
N SER A 219 3.08 5.84 17.77
CA SER A 219 4.26 6.16 16.97
C SER A 219 3.96 7.25 15.92
N PRO A 220 4.83 8.26 15.74
CA PRO A 220 4.63 9.30 14.74
C PRO A 220 4.78 8.77 13.31
N GLY A 221 4.06 9.38 12.37
CA GLY A 221 4.03 8.95 10.96
C GLY A 221 3.16 7.71 10.72
N VAL A 222 2.26 7.38 11.64
CA VAL A 222 1.31 6.27 11.52
C VAL A 222 -0.11 6.81 11.33
N LEU A 223 -0.81 6.32 10.32
CA LEU A 223 -2.24 6.52 10.11
C LEU A 223 -2.93 5.16 10.17
N ALA A 224 -4.01 5.02 10.94
CA ALA A 224 -4.72 3.77 11.09
C ALA A 224 -6.21 3.92 10.74
N ILE A 225 -6.76 2.96 9.99
CA ILE A 225 -8.17 2.93 9.58
C ILE A 225 -8.72 1.52 9.83
N GLY A 226 -9.89 1.45 10.47
CA GLY A 226 -10.57 0.19 10.78
C GLY A 226 -11.95 0.12 10.13
N SER A 227 -12.43 -1.09 9.85
CA SER A 227 -13.77 -1.33 9.29
C SER A 227 -14.93 -1.14 10.28
N SER A 228 -14.66 -1.11 11.59
CA SER A 228 -15.69 -1.07 12.64
C SER A 228 -15.20 -0.48 13.96
N MET A 229 -16.10 0.13 14.74
CA MET A 229 -15.82 0.69 16.07
C MET A 229 -15.90 -0.35 17.20
N LYS A 230 -15.51 0.05 18.42
CA LYS A 230 -15.71 -0.78 19.63
C LYS A 230 -17.19 -1.13 19.80
N GLY A 231 -17.50 -2.40 20.03
CA GLY A 231 -18.86 -2.92 20.12
C GLY A 231 -19.55 -3.18 18.77
N GLU A 232 -18.90 -2.91 17.63
CA GLU A 232 -19.45 -3.18 16.30
C GLU A 232 -18.80 -4.40 15.63
N ASN A 233 -19.61 -5.12 14.85
CA ASN A 233 -19.12 -6.21 13.99
C ASN A 233 -18.71 -5.66 12.61
N SER A 234 -17.78 -6.34 11.94
CA SER A 234 -17.55 -6.18 10.49
C SER A 234 -18.42 -7.18 9.73
N TYR A 235 -19.06 -6.74 8.65
CA TYR A 235 -20.05 -7.51 7.90
C TYR A 235 -19.54 -7.90 6.51
N SER A 236 -20.03 -9.02 5.99
CA SER A 236 -19.88 -9.42 4.58
C SER A 236 -21.02 -8.90 3.71
N HIS A 237 -20.89 -8.89 2.39
CA HIS A 237 -21.88 -8.24 1.51
C HIS A 237 -23.06 -9.16 1.21
N HIS A 238 -22.79 -10.19 0.41
CA HIS A 238 -23.78 -11.08 -0.16
C HIS A 238 -23.28 -12.52 -0.15
N LEU A 239 -24.21 -13.47 -0.22
CA LEU A 239 -23.95 -14.90 -0.29
C LEU A 239 -23.91 -15.33 -1.75
N ASP A 240 -22.82 -15.92 -2.18
CA ASP A 240 -22.75 -16.59 -3.48
C ASP A 240 -23.15 -18.06 -3.31
N SER A 241 -24.12 -18.51 -4.12
CA SER A 241 -24.65 -19.89 -4.08
C SER A 241 -23.72 -20.93 -4.70
N ASP A 242 -22.86 -20.53 -5.63
CA ASP A 242 -21.96 -21.40 -6.40
C ASP A 242 -20.67 -21.67 -5.63
N VAL A 243 -20.18 -20.65 -4.91
CA VAL A 243 -19.04 -20.72 -3.98
C VAL A 243 -19.53 -21.09 -2.56
N ARG A 244 -20.84 -20.97 -2.27
CA ARG A 244 -21.48 -21.29 -0.98
C ARG A 244 -20.84 -20.57 0.21
N THR A 245 -20.47 -19.32 0.02
CA THR A 245 -19.82 -18.48 1.03
C THR A 245 -20.15 -17.02 0.80
N PHE A 246 -19.90 -16.18 1.80
CA PHE A 246 -20.12 -14.75 1.66
C PHE A 246 -18.95 -14.09 0.94
N PHE A 247 -19.25 -13.21 -0.02
CA PHE A 247 -18.27 -12.35 -0.65
C PHE A 247 -17.93 -11.14 0.21
N PRO A 248 -16.76 -10.52 -0.02
CA PRO A 248 -16.36 -9.36 0.75
C PRO A 248 -17.34 -8.19 0.62
N PHE A 249 -17.74 -7.62 1.75
CA PHE A 249 -18.07 -6.20 1.86
C PHE A 249 -16.93 -5.62 2.66
N THR A 250 -16.05 -4.89 2.00
CA THR A 250 -15.28 -3.95 2.80
C THR A 250 -15.27 -2.64 2.08
N VAL A 251 -16.05 -1.71 2.61
CA VAL A 251 -15.98 -0.28 2.31
C VAL A 251 -14.53 0.17 2.22
N LEU A 252 -13.63 -0.40 3.05
CA LEU A 252 -12.20 -0.15 3.02
C LEU A 252 -11.50 -0.60 1.72
N VAL A 253 -11.79 -1.81 1.23
CA VAL A 253 -11.22 -2.36 -0.01
C VAL A 253 -11.83 -1.64 -1.21
N ASP A 254 -13.14 -1.39 -1.21
CA ASP A 254 -13.82 -0.66 -2.29
C ASP A 254 -13.41 0.81 -2.35
N ILE A 255 -13.27 1.51 -1.22
CA ILE A 255 -12.76 2.88 -1.18
C ILE A 255 -11.33 2.93 -1.73
N ILE A 256 -10.47 1.97 -1.38
CA ILE A 256 -9.11 1.93 -1.93
C ILE A 256 -9.11 1.56 -3.41
N CYS A 257 -9.88 0.55 -3.80
CA CYS A 257 -9.84 0.03 -5.16
C CYS A 257 -10.59 0.94 -6.16
N ASN A 258 -11.58 1.71 -5.70
CA ASN A 258 -12.48 2.51 -6.55
C ASN A 258 -12.47 4.03 -6.27
N CYS A 259 -12.10 4.52 -5.08
CA CYS A 259 -12.28 5.94 -4.71
C CYS A 259 -10.98 6.71 -4.39
N ILE A 260 -9.95 6.07 -3.85
CA ILE A 260 -8.69 6.76 -3.50
C ILE A 260 -7.66 6.70 -4.64
N LEU A 261 -7.81 5.76 -5.58
CA LEU A 261 -6.77 5.40 -6.55
C LEU A 261 -7.27 5.40 -8.01
N ALA A 262 -8.36 6.13 -8.28
CA ALA A 262 -8.89 6.43 -9.62
C ALA A 262 -8.76 7.92 -9.93
#